data_AF-A0A960SJD4-F1
#
_entry.id   AF-A0A960SJD4-F1
#
_cell.length_a   1.000
_cell.length_b   1.000
_cell.length_c   1.000
_cell.angle_alpha   90.00
_cell.angle_beta   90.00
_cell.angle_gamma   90.00
#
_symmetry.space_group_name_H-M   'P 1'
#
loop_
_entity.id
_entity.type
_entity.pdbx_description
1 polymer ?
#
loop_
_entity_poly.entity_id
_entity_poly.type
_entity_poly.pdbx_seq_one_letter_code
_entity_poly.pdbx_strand_id
1 'polypeptide(L)' 'EYDLWSDEWKARVAASKFASMPDYGRHHKGHIALQDHGDLVSFRNIMIRRLD' A
#
# COMPACT_ATOMS: atom_id res chain seq x y z
N GLU A 1 11.36 9.91 4.28
CA GLU A 1 10.53 9.98 3.06
C GLU A 1 10.98 8.85 2.14
N TYR A 2 10.09 8.26 1.34
CA TYR A 2 10.46 7.20 0.39
C TYR A 2 9.96 7.62 -0.98
N ASP A 3 10.81 7.51 -1.99
CA ASP A 3 10.42 7.69 -3.37
C ASP A 3 9.95 6.35 -3.91
N LEU A 4 8.63 6.21 -4.09
CA LEU A 4 8.05 4.99 -4.63
C LEU A 4 8.66 4.70 -6.00
N TRP A 5 8.84 3.42 -6.32
CA TRP A 5 9.40 2.95 -7.59
C TRP A 5 10.88 3.28 -7.85
N SER A 6 11.55 4.04 -6.97
CA SER A 6 13.01 4.17 -6.98
C SER A 6 13.72 2.83 -6.83
N ASP A 7 15.00 2.76 -7.19
CA ASP A 7 15.80 1.54 -7.01
C ASP A 7 15.95 1.19 -5.52
N GLU A 8 15.98 2.19 -4.65
CA GLU A 8 15.94 2.00 -3.19
C GLU A 8 14.62 1.36 -2.76
N TRP A 9 13.48 1.81 -3.28
CA TRP A 9 12.17 1.20 -3.01
C TRP A 9 12.13 -0.26 -3.47
N LYS A 10 12.61 -0.56 -4.68
CA LYS A 10 12.68 -1.94 -5.20
C LYS A 10 13.52 -2.84 -4.30
N ALA A 11 14.67 -2.35 -3.83
CA ALA A 11 15.53 -3.08 -2.90
C ALA A 11 14.82 -3.37 -1.57
N ARG A 12 14.09 -2.37 -1.03
CA ARG A 12 13.28 -2.55 0.19
C ARG A 12 12.17 -3.59 0.01
N VAL A 13 11.47 -3.59 -1.13
CA VAL A 13 10.43 -4.60 -1.43
C VAL A 13 11.05 -6.00 -1.51
N ALA A 14 12.18 -6.15 -2.19
CA ALA A 14 12.89 -7.44 -2.32
C ALA A 14 13.37 -8.00 -0.97
N ALA A 15 13.66 -7.15 0.02
CA ALA A 15 14.05 -7.55 1.37
C ALA A 15 12.87 -7.73 2.35
N SER A 16 11.62 -7.55 1.90
CA SER A 16 10.43 -7.55 2.76
C SER A 16 9.64 -8.86 2.67
N LYS A 17 8.63 -9.02 3.54
CA LYS A 17 7.65 -10.12 3.45
C LYS A 17 6.85 -10.16 2.13
N PHE A 18 6.94 -9.10 1.32
CA PHE A 18 6.25 -8.99 0.03
C PHE A 18 7.15 -9.38 -1.15
N ALA A 19 8.39 -9.84 -0.93
CA ALA A 19 9.35 -10.14 -1.98
C ALA A 19 8.84 -11.13 -3.05
N SER A 20 7.99 -12.08 -2.65
CA SER A 20 7.37 -13.07 -3.54
C SER A 20 6.12 -12.58 -4.27
N MET A 21 5.68 -11.33 -4.01
CA MET A 21 4.50 -10.73 -4.65
C MET A 21 4.97 -9.79 -5.77
N PRO A 22 5.04 -10.27 -7.03
CA PRO A 22 5.69 -9.54 -8.11
C PRO A 22 5.07 -8.17 -8.37
N ASP A 23 3.78 -7.98 -8.08
CA ASP A 23 3.07 -6.72 -8.36
C ASP A 23 2.96 -5.78 -7.15
N TYR A 24 3.55 -6.14 -6.01
CA TYR A 24 3.46 -5.34 -4.79
C TYR A 24 4.04 -3.93 -4.99
N GLY A 25 3.20 -2.92 -4.74
CA GLY A 25 3.58 -1.51 -4.83
C GLY A 25 3.98 -1.03 -6.23
N ARG A 26 3.61 -1.75 -7.30
CA ARG A 26 3.97 -1.38 -8.69
C ARG A 26 2.93 -0.50 -9.40
N HIS A 27 1.68 -0.51 -8.95
CA HIS A 27 0.63 0.28 -9.58
C HIS A 27 0.59 1.71 -9.03
N HIS A 28 0.46 2.70 -9.92
CA HIS A 28 0.33 4.11 -9.56
C HIS A 28 -1.08 4.48 -9.10
N LYS A 29 -2.06 3.59 -9.33
CA LYS A 29 -3.47 3.76 -8.97
C LYS A 29 -4.02 2.42 -8.49
N GLY A 30 -4.98 2.47 -7.57
CA GLY A 30 -5.61 1.29 -7.03
C GLY A 30 -6.76 1.66 -6.09
N HIS A 31 -7.28 0.66 -5.40
CA HIS A 31 -8.31 0.84 -4.39
C HIS A 31 -7.71 1.19 -3.03
N ILE A 32 -8.51 1.84 -2.19
CA ILE A 32 -8.22 1.97 -0.76
C ILE A 32 -8.87 0.80 -0.05
N ALA A 33 -8.08 0.09 0.76
CA ALA A 33 -8.53 -1.05 1.53
C ALA A 33 -8.53 -0.71 3.02
N LEU A 34 -9.58 -1.11 3.73
CA LEU A 34 -9.62 -1.18 5.19
C LEU A 34 -9.46 -2.65 5.55
N GLN A 35 -8.47 -2.96 6.39
CA GLN A 35 -8.25 -4.33 6.84
C GLN A 35 -8.75 -4.49 8.27
N ASP A 36 -9.25 -5.68 8.53
CA ASP A 36 -9.41 -6.28 9.85
C ASP A 36 -8.44 -7.47 9.95
N HIS A 37 -7.89 -7.71 11.14
CA HIS A 37 -6.99 -8.81 11.46
C HIS A 37 -7.53 -9.69 12.61
N GLY A 38 -8.84 -9.74 12.80
CA GLY A 38 -9.52 -10.71 13.67
C GLY A 38 -10.28 -10.10 14.85
N ASP A 39 -10.45 -8.78 14.89
CA ASP A 39 -11.07 -8.06 16.00
C ASP A 39 -12.21 -7.14 15.51
N LEU A 40 -13.09 -6.71 16.40
CA LEU A 40 -14.18 -5.81 16.02
C LEU A 40 -13.63 -4.43 15.64
N VAL A 41 -13.85 -4.02 14.39
CA VAL A 41 -13.55 -2.67 13.91
C VAL A 41 -14.80 -2.03 13.29
N SER A 42 -15.09 -0.78 13.67
CA SER A 42 -16.21 0.01 13.13
C SER A 42 -15.72 1.30 12.51
N PHE A 43 -16.14 1.59 11.27
CA PHE A 43 -15.74 2.78 10.52
C PHE A 43 -16.96 3.66 10.19
N ARG A 44 -16.77 4.98 10.15
CA ARG A 44 -17.76 5.95 9.65
C ARG A 44 -17.05 7.18 9.10
N ASN A 45 -17.73 7.92 8.22
CA ASN A 45 -17.27 9.20 7.68
C ASN A 45 -15.90 9.14 6.95
N ILE A 46 -15.62 8.07 6.21
CA ILE A 46 -14.40 7.98 5.39
C ILE A 46 -14.62 8.74 4.09
N MET A 47 -13.90 9.85 3.93
CA MET A 47 -13.98 10.74 2.77
C MET A 47 -12.61 10.87 2.12
N ILE A 48 -12.59 11.00 0.80
CA ILE A 48 -11.35 11.19 0.03
C ILE A 48 -11.47 12.43 -0.85
N ARG A 49 -10.37 13.18 -0.93
CA ARG A 49 -10.15 14.22 -1.94
C ARG A 49 -9.04 13.74 -2.86
N ARG A 50 -9.33 13.69 -4.15
CA ARG A 50 -8.32 13.39 -5.17
C ARG A 50 -7.34 14.56 -5.26
N LEU A 51 -6.07 14.25 -5.42
CA LEU A 51 -5.02 15.22 -5.72
C LEU A 51 -4.75 15.18 -7.23
N ASP A 52 -4.37 16.33 -7.79
CA ASP A 52 -4.00 16.48 -9.19
C ASP A 52 -2.55 16.03 -9.45
#